data_AF-A0A972DBI8-F1
#
_entry.id   AF-A0A972DBI8-F1
#
_cell.length_a   1.000
_cell.length_b   1.000
_cell.length_c   1.000
_cell.angle_alpha   90.00
_cell.angle_beta   90.00
_cell.angle_gamma   90.00
#
_symmetry.space_group_name_H-M   'P 1'
#
loop_
_entity.id
_entity.type
_entity.pdbx_description
1 polymer ?
#
loop_
_entity_poly.entity_id
_entity_poly.type
_entity_poly.pdbx_seq_one_letter_code
_entity_poly.pdbx_strand_id
1 'polypeptide(L)'
;MPSNHGHSPSKKGEDVVWVHSQTPDGEGLNVVRKRGDEVSFGQVRRVVEGKPILGELVALRPREDAPRFFDVEVLHAGTTTGREGPPQVSTPAYRHGWAEVFGPKKKRAASSALN
;
A
#
# COMPACT_ATOMS: atom_id res chain seq x y z
N MET A 1 -12.43 18.35 9.34
CA MET A 1 -11.94 17.25 10.20
C MET A 1 -11.51 16.12 9.28
N PRO A 2 -10.21 15.79 9.12
CA PRO A 2 -9.85 14.60 8.36
C PRO A 2 -10.27 13.38 9.18
N SER A 3 -11.08 12.50 8.56
CA SER A 3 -11.50 11.24 9.14
C SER A 3 -10.27 10.35 9.35
N ASN A 4 -9.96 10.09 10.61
CA ASN A 4 -8.95 9.13 11.01
C ASN A 4 -9.41 7.74 10.55
N HIS A 5 -8.82 7.20 9.49
CA HIS A 5 -9.11 5.84 9.02
C HIS A 5 -8.41 4.85 9.95
N GLY A 6 -8.92 4.75 11.18
CA GLY A 6 -8.50 3.77 12.15
C GLY A 6 -8.75 2.38 11.58
N HIS A 7 -7.67 1.63 11.36
CA HIS A 7 -7.74 0.20 11.08
C HIS A 7 -8.38 -0.49 12.29
N SER A 8 -9.67 -0.80 12.18
CA SER A 8 -10.30 -1.72 13.12
C SER A 8 -9.85 -3.14 12.72
N PRO A 9 -9.28 -3.93 13.65
CA PRO A 9 -9.01 -5.33 13.39
C PRO A 9 -10.33 -5.99 12.98
N SER A 10 -10.34 -6.74 11.87
CA SER A 10 -11.51 -7.54 11.49
C SER A 10 -11.83 -8.50 12.63
N LYS A 11 -13.11 -8.77 12.86
CA LYS A 11 -13.52 -9.76 13.88
C LYS A 11 -12.86 -11.10 13.58
N LYS A 12 -12.45 -11.80 14.63
CA LYS A 12 -11.79 -13.11 14.55
C LYS A 12 -12.65 -14.05 13.69
N GLY A 13 -12.06 -14.58 12.61
CA GLY A 13 -12.72 -15.54 11.71
C GLY A 13 -13.42 -14.95 10.48
N GLU A 14 -13.58 -13.63 10.36
CA GLU A 14 -14.17 -12.99 9.18
C GLU A 14 -13.16 -12.72 8.05
N ASP A 15 -11.86 -12.75 8.36
CA ASP A 15 -10.77 -12.54 7.42
C ASP A 15 -9.83 -13.74 7.39
N VAL A 16 -9.90 -14.49 6.29
CA VAL A 16 -9.27 -15.81 6.16
C VAL A 16 -8.63 -15.97 4.80
N VAL A 17 -7.42 -16.49 4.79
CA VAL A 17 -6.69 -16.89 3.59
C VAL A 17 -6.66 -18.41 3.48
N TRP A 18 -6.97 -18.92 2.29
CA TRP A 18 -6.69 -20.28 1.87
C TRP A 18 -5.50 -20.29 0.91
N VAL A 19 -4.52 -21.15 1.17
CA VAL A 19 -3.34 -21.32 0.31
C VAL A 19 -3.59 -22.42 -0.72
N HIS A 20 -3.58 -22.04 -2.00
CA HIS A 20 -3.83 -22.94 -3.13
C HIS A 20 -2.54 -23.62 -3.63
N SER A 21 -1.53 -22.82 -3.98
CA SER A 21 -0.28 -23.30 -4.58
C SER A 21 0.87 -22.32 -4.38
N GLN A 22 2.10 -22.74 -4.70
CA GLN A 22 3.23 -21.82 -4.85
C GLN A 22 3.14 -21.05 -6.17
N THR A 23 3.74 -19.86 -6.22
CA THR A 23 3.94 -19.12 -7.46
C THR A 23 4.97 -19.81 -8.37
N PRO A 24 4.97 -19.55 -9.70
CA PRO A 24 5.91 -20.20 -10.62
C PRO A 24 7.40 -19.97 -10.31
N ASP A 25 7.72 -18.83 -9.69
CA ASP A 25 9.07 -18.49 -9.23
C ASP A 25 9.44 -19.12 -7.88
N GLY A 26 8.50 -19.79 -7.20
CA GLY A 26 8.71 -20.42 -5.89
C GLY A 26 8.81 -19.44 -4.70
N GLU A 27 8.80 -18.14 -4.96
CA GLU A 27 9.05 -17.08 -3.96
C GLU A 27 7.77 -16.58 -3.25
N GLY A 28 6.61 -17.15 -3.59
CA GLY A 28 5.31 -16.71 -3.10
C GLY A 28 4.26 -17.82 -3.09
N LEU A 29 3.09 -17.44 -2.59
CA LEU A 29 1.93 -18.31 -2.48
C LEU A 29 0.75 -17.69 -3.23
N ASN A 30 0.10 -18.45 -4.09
CA ASN A 30 -1.20 -18.11 -4.66
C ASN A 30 -2.29 -18.42 -3.62
N VAL A 31 -3.13 -17.43 -3.35
CA VAL A 31 -4.11 -17.48 -2.27
C VAL A 31 -5.50 -17.05 -2.74
N VAL A 32 -6.50 -17.58 -2.02
CA VAL A 32 -7.87 -17.07 -2.04
C VAL A 32 -8.15 -16.47 -0.67
N ARG A 33 -8.60 -15.23 -0.60
CA ARG A 33 -8.93 -14.56 0.65
C ARG A 33 -10.42 -14.26 0.70
N LYS A 34 -11.04 -14.55 1.84
CA LYS A 34 -12.38 -14.08 2.18
C LYS A 34 -12.25 -13.04 3.28
N ARG A 35 -12.84 -11.86 3.09
CA ARG A 35 -12.94 -10.79 4.08
C ARG A 35 -14.37 -10.30 4.15
N GLY A 36 -15.09 -10.64 5.22
CA GLY A 36 -16.54 -10.44 5.27
C GLY A 36 -17.21 -11.25 4.15
N ASP A 37 -17.92 -10.57 3.25
CA ASP A 37 -18.59 -11.17 2.08
C ASP A 37 -17.76 -11.09 0.79
N GLU A 38 -16.62 -10.40 0.82
CA GLU A 38 -15.74 -10.25 -0.34
C GLU A 38 -14.79 -11.45 -0.45
N VAL A 39 -14.65 -11.98 -1.66
CA VAL A 39 -13.65 -13.00 -2.01
C VAL A 39 -12.71 -12.44 -3.07
N SER A 40 -11.41 -12.54 -2.81
CA SER A 40 -10.37 -12.09 -3.73
C SER A 40 -9.33 -13.18 -3.98
N PHE A 41 -8.70 -13.11 -5.15
CA PHE A 41 -7.56 -13.93 -5.54
C PHE A 41 -6.31 -13.06 -5.53
N GLY A 42 -5.20 -13.59 -5.02
CA GLY A 42 -3.98 -12.83 -4.93
C GLY A 42 -2.74 -13.67 -4.67
N GLN A 43 -1.64 -12.97 -4.45
CA GLN A 43 -0.37 -13.57 -4.06
C GLN A 43 0.10 -12.99 -2.74
N VAL A 44 0.62 -13.84 -1.86
CA VAL A 44 1.33 -13.43 -0.65
C VAL A 44 2.80 -13.76 -0.83
N ARG A 45 3.67 -12.80 -0.49
CA ARG A 45 5.12 -12.96 -0.53
C ARG A 45 5.71 -12.61 0.84
N ARG A 46 6.83 -13.25 1.17
CA ARG A 46 7.59 -12.90 2.37
C ARG A 46 8.12 -11.47 2.24
N VAL A 47 8.03 -10.71 3.33
CA VAL A 47 8.63 -9.37 3.40
C VAL A 47 10.15 -9.49 3.41
N VAL A 48 10.80 -8.64 2.63
CA VAL A 48 12.26 -8.55 2.55
C VAL A 48 12.67 -7.11 2.83
N GLU A 49 13.62 -6.93 3.73
CA GLU A 49 14.14 -5.60 4.07
C GLU A 49 14.69 -4.89 2.83
N GLY A 50 14.42 -3.58 2.73
CA GLY A 50 14.83 -2.75 1.60
C GLY A 50 14.00 -2.96 0.32
N LYS A 51 13.08 -3.94 0.27
CA LYS A 51 12.13 -4.09 -0.85
C LYS A 51 10.80 -3.39 -0.54
N PRO A 52 10.18 -2.74 -1.53
CA PRO A 52 8.88 -2.11 -1.34
C PRO A 52 7.80 -3.17 -1.09
N ILE A 53 6.84 -2.83 -0.23
CA ILE A 53 5.63 -3.62 -0.01
C ILE A 53 4.61 -3.21 -1.06
N LEU A 54 4.12 -4.17 -1.85
CA LEU A 54 3.03 -3.98 -2.81
C LEU A 54 1.76 -4.57 -2.21
N GLY A 55 0.75 -3.73 -2.00
CA GLY A 55 -0.49 -4.15 -1.34
C GLY A 55 -0.40 -4.08 0.20
N GLU A 56 -1.16 -4.95 0.88
CA GLU A 56 -1.24 -4.99 2.35
C GLU A 56 -0.06 -5.75 2.97
N LEU A 57 0.41 -5.29 4.13
CA LEU A 57 1.28 -6.06 5.00
C LEU A 57 0.43 -6.86 5.99
N VAL A 58 0.56 -8.18 5.97
CA VAL A 58 -0.26 -9.08 6.79
C VAL A 58 0.58 -10.06 7.59
N ALA A 59 0.08 -10.42 8.76
CA ALA A 59 0.50 -11.59 9.51
C ALA A 59 -0.51 -12.72 9.27
N LEU A 60 -0.01 -13.91 8.92
CA LEU A 60 -0.83 -15.10 8.73
C LEU A 60 -0.67 -16.03 9.93
N ARG A 61 -1.77 -16.38 10.59
CA ARG A 61 -1.79 -17.36 11.69
C ARG A 61 -2.46 -18.65 11.24
N PRO A 62 -1.77 -19.81 11.26
CA PRO A 62 -2.38 -21.07 10.87
C PRO A 62 -3.52 -21.45 11.83
N ARG A 63 -4.56 -22.07 11.30
CA ARG A 63 -5.62 -22.68 12.09
C ARG A 63 -5.29 -24.13 12.41
N GLU A 64 -5.40 -24.51 13.69
CA GLU A 64 -5.05 -25.85 14.17
C GLU A 64 -5.89 -26.95 13.52
N ASP A 65 -7.16 -26.66 13.24
CA ASP A 65 -8.14 -27.57 12.66
C ASP A 65 -8.12 -27.61 11.12
N ALA A 66 -7.38 -26.70 10.47
CA ALA A 66 -7.46 -26.47 9.04
C ALA A 66 -6.08 -26.10 8.42
N PRO A 67 -5.26 -27.11 8.04
CA PRO A 67 -3.83 -26.93 7.71
C PRO A 67 -3.47 -26.02 6.51
N ARG A 68 -4.47 -25.53 5.75
CA ARG A 68 -4.28 -24.59 4.62
C ARG A 68 -5.00 -23.26 4.81
N PHE A 69 -5.66 -23.08 5.94
CA PHE A 69 -6.40 -21.87 6.26
C PHE A 69 -5.65 -21.07 7.32
N PHE A 70 -5.59 -19.77 7.10
CA PHE A 70 -4.86 -18.84 7.94
C PHE A 70 -5.77 -17.66 8.28
N ASP A 71 -5.84 -17.32 9.56
CA ASP A 71 -6.41 -16.04 9.98
C ASP A 71 -5.46 -14.92 9.58
N VAL A 72 -6.03 -13.83 9.06
CA VAL A 72 -5.28 -12.67 8.60
C VAL A 72 -5.32 -11.58 9.66
N GLU A 73 -4.15 -11.08 10.05
CA GLU A 73 -4.01 -9.83 10.77
C GLU A 73 -3.35 -8.79 9.84
N VAL A 74 -4.06 -7.70 9.55
CA VAL A 74 -3.50 -6.61 8.74
C VAL A 74 -2.64 -5.72 9.62
N LEU A 75 -1.32 -5.75 9.39
CA LEU A 75 -0.34 -4.92 10.09
C LEU A 75 -0.19 -3.54 9.42
N HIS A 76 -0.39 -3.47 8.11
CA HIS A 76 -0.41 -2.22 7.37
C HIS A 76 -1.37 -2.30 6.17
N ALA A 77 -2.19 -1.26 5.99
CA ALA A 77 -3.05 -1.13 4.83
C ALA A 77 -2.24 -1.06 3.54
N GLY A 78 -2.71 -1.73 2.50
CA GLY A 78 -2.26 -1.47 1.16
C GLY A 78 -2.88 -0.17 0.67
N THR A 79 -2.08 0.69 0.05
CA THR A 79 -2.62 1.82 -0.69
C THR A 79 -3.27 1.29 -1.97
N THR A 80 -4.57 1.01 -1.94
CA THR A 80 -5.39 0.76 -3.14
C THR A 80 -5.68 2.08 -3.84
N THR A 81 -4.63 2.76 -4.26
CA THR A 81 -4.78 3.86 -5.21
C THR A 81 -3.65 3.67 -6.20
N GLY A 82 -3.99 3.24 -7.42
CA GLY A 82 -3.22 3.68 -8.57
C GLY A 82 -3.23 5.20 -8.49
N ARG A 83 -2.20 5.77 -7.86
CA ARG A 83 -2.04 7.22 -7.85
C ARG A 83 -1.64 7.58 -9.26
N GLU A 84 -2.53 8.21 -10.00
CA GLU A 84 -2.15 8.89 -11.22
C GLU A 84 -1.16 9.99 -10.84
N GLY A 85 0.07 9.82 -11.29
CA GLY A 85 1.14 10.79 -11.10
C GLY A 85 2.49 10.12 -10.81
N PRO A 86 3.60 10.82 -11.09
CA PRO A 86 4.93 10.32 -10.76
C PRO A 86 5.03 10.01 -9.26
N PRO A 87 5.81 8.98 -8.86
CA PRO A 87 6.10 8.70 -7.46
C PRO A 87 6.51 9.99 -6.73
N GLN A 88 5.75 10.36 -5.70
CA GLN A 88 6.06 11.52 -4.85
C GLN A 88 7.22 11.17 -3.92
N VAL A 89 8.43 11.16 -4.45
CA VAL A 89 9.63 11.27 -3.63
C VAL A 89 9.64 12.71 -3.12
N SER A 90 9.19 12.95 -1.89
CA SER A 90 9.16 14.32 -1.37
C SER A 90 9.79 14.38 0.00
N THR A 91 11.12 14.36 0.03
CA THR A 91 11.76 15.26 1.00
C THR A 91 11.39 16.68 0.59
N PRO A 92 11.18 17.61 1.54
CA PRO A 92 10.95 19.02 1.23
C PRO A 92 12.03 19.57 0.28
N ALA A 93 13.30 19.18 0.48
CA ALA A 93 14.42 19.56 -0.37
C ALA A 93 14.26 19.13 -1.84
N TYR A 94 13.84 17.89 -2.09
CA TYR A 94 13.60 17.41 -3.46
C TYR A 94 12.47 18.19 -4.14
N ARG A 95 11.37 18.47 -3.41
CA ARG A 95 10.25 19.27 -3.94
C ARG A 95 10.67 20.71 -4.23
N HIS A 96 11.50 21.32 -3.38
CA HIS A 96 12.04 22.66 -3.63
C HIS A 96 12.90 22.71 -4.89
N GLY A 97 13.84 21.76 -5.07
CA GLY A 97 14.67 21.69 -6.27
C GLY A 97 13.85 21.45 -7.55
N TRP A 98 12.85 20.57 -7.49
CA TRP A 98 11.98 20.32 -8.64
C TRP A 98 11.14 21.54 -9.02
N ALA A 99 10.59 22.26 -8.04
CA ALA A 99 9.85 23.50 -8.27
C ALA A 99 10.74 24.65 -8.78
N GLU A 100 12.03 24.64 -8.46
CA GLU A 100 12.99 25.61 -8.99
C GLU A 100 13.26 25.39 -10.49
N VAL A 101 13.41 24.13 -10.91
CA VAL A 101 13.74 23.78 -12.31
C VAL A 101 12.50 23.78 -13.21
N PHE A 102 11.39 23.23 -12.74
CA PHE A 102 10.20 22.96 -13.55
C PHE A 102 8.95 23.73 -13.10
N GLY A 103 9.05 24.52 -12.03
CA GLY A 103 7.92 25.31 -11.53
C GLY A 103 7.57 26.49 -12.43
N PRO A 104 6.35 27.03 -12.30
CA PRO A 104 5.92 28.18 -13.07
C PRO A 104 6.83 29.38 -12.78
N LYS A 105 7.46 29.94 -13.81
CA LYS A 105 8.26 31.17 -13.69
C LYS A 105 7.37 32.28 -13.13
N LYS A 106 7.68 32.80 -11.94
CA LYS A 106 7.04 34.00 -11.40
C LYS A 106 7.24 35.13 -12.40
N LYS A 107 6.16 35.63 -13.00
CA LYS A 107 6.20 36.85 -13.80
C LYS A 107 6.64 37.98 -12.88
N ARG A 108 7.79 38.61 -13.16
CA ARG A 108 8.20 39.84 -12.48
C ARG A 108 7.13 40.88 -12.77
N ALA A 109 6.45 41.37 -11.73
CA ALA A 109 5.65 42.57 -11.83
C ALA A 109 6.58 43.71 -12.25
N ALA A 110 6.28 44.34 -13.39
CA ALA A 110 7.04 45.49 -13.86
C ALA A 110 6.90 46.61 -12.83
N SER A 111 8.02 46.99 -12.21
CA SER A 111 8.10 48.20 -11.39
C SER A 111 7.91 49.42 -12.30
N SER A 112 6.67 49.89 -12.40
CA SER A 112 6.36 51.25 -12.83
C SER A 112 6.54 52.16 -11.62
N ALA A 113 7.79 52.56 -11.39
CA ALA A 113 8.12 53.69 -10.51
C ALA A 113 9.38 54.36 -11.06
N LEU A 114 9.20 55.25 -12.04
CA LEU A 114 10.12 56.34 -12.34
C LEU A 114 9.32 57.44 -13.05
N ASN A 115 9.15 58.55 -12.31
CA ASN A 115 8.89 59.95 -12.68
C ASN A 115 8.04 60.28 -13.91
#